data_AF-A0AA36KCS6-F1
#
_entry.id   AF-A0AA36KCS6-F1
#
_cell.length_a   1.000
_cell.length_b   1.000
_cell.length_c   1.000
_cell.angle_alpha   90.00
_cell.angle_beta   90.00
_cell.angle_gamma   90.00
#
_symmetry.space_group_name_H-M   'P 1'
#
loop_
_entity.id
_entity.type
_entity.pdbx_description
1 polymer ?
#
loop_
_entity_poly.entity_id
_entity_poly.type
_entity_poly.pdbx_seq_one_letter_code
_entity_poly.pdbx_strand_id
1 'polypeptide(L)'
;MKFGVLLCKSQLNAGTAWRITVRYLGKRYTPTRDTASECEQCAAKKLLELQSEYANPEPEKIHISFYALFEQYYQEEGRKMKSARLIVQILKCLKKKE
;
A
#
# COMPACT_ATOMS: atom_id res chain seq x y z
N MET A 1 9.42 -14.76 3.64
CA MET A 1 7.96 -14.51 3.70
C MET A 1 7.23 -15.71 3.13
N LYS A 2 6.47 -16.46 3.93
CA LYS A 2 5.67 -17.59 3.44
C LYS A 2 4.39 -17.03 2.80
N PHE A 3 4.32 -17.00 1.47
CA PHE A 3 3.06 -16.74 0.76
C PHE A 3 2.15 -17.96 0.92
N GLY A 4 1.36 -17.99 1.99
CA GLY A 4 0.38 -19.04 2.22
C GLY A 4 -0.86 -18.83 1.37
N VAL A 5 -0.88 -19.41 0.15
CA VAL A 5 -2.11 -19.49 -0.64
C VAL A 5 -2.98 -20.58 -0.03
N LEU A 6 -3.97 -20.16 0.77
CA LEU A 6 -4.88 -21.08 1.45
C LEU A 6 -6.18 -21.18 0.64
N LEU A 7 -6.22 -22.19 -0.23
CA LEU A 7 -7.41 -22.53 -1.03
C LEU A 7 -8.35 -23.36 -0.17
N CYS A 8 -9.43 -22.75 0.33
CA CYS A 8 -10.52 -23.47 0.97
C CYS A 8 -11.68 -23.59 -0.01
N LYS A 9 -12.00 -24.82 -0.42
CA LYS A 9 -13.10 -25.18 -1.31
C LYS A 9 -14.26 -25.63 -0.44
N SER A 10 -15.33 -24.83 -0.37
CA SER A 10 -16.54 -25.15 0.40
C SER A 10 -17.76 -25.11 -0.52
N GLN A 11 -18.48 -26.23 -0.63
CA GLN A 11 -19.78 -26.29 -1.27
C GLN A 11 -20.84 -25.67 -0.34
N LEU A 12 -21.60 -24.71 -0.85
CA LEU A 12 -22.71 -24.10 -0.11
C LEU A 12 -23.96 -24.98 -0.27
N ASN A 13 -24.44 -25.55 0.83
CA ASN A 13 -25.61 -26.43 0.84
C ASN A 13 -26.92 -25.61 0.72
N ALA A 14 -27.35 -25.33 -0.52
CA ALA A 14 -28.74 -25.01 -0.92
C ALA A 14 -28.92 -24.83 -2.45
N GLY A 15 -27.84 -24.95 -3.22
CA GLY A 15 -27.81 -24.82 -4.68
C GLY A 15 -26.35 -24.97 -5.10
N THR A 16 -26.07 -25.53 -6.26
CA THR A 16 -24.72 -25.91 -6.73
C THR A 16 -23.82 -24.69 -6.96
N ALA A 17 -23.38 -24.04 -5.88
CA ALA A 17 -22.49 -22.89 -5.93
C ALA A 17 -21.11 -23.27 -5.36
N TRP A 18 -20.08 -22.99 -6.14
CA TRP A 18 -18.68 -23.17 -5.81
C TRP A 18 -18.08 -21.87 -5.30
N ARG A 19 -17.34 -21.96 -4.20
CA ARG A 19 -16.63 -20.83 -3.61
C ARG A 19 -15.16 -21.18 -3.42
N ILE A 20 -14.28 -20.31 -3.91
CA ILE A 20 -12.84 -20.38 -3.68
C ILE A 20 -12.44 -19.14 -2.90
N THR A 21 -11.72 -19.33 -1.78
CA THR A 21 -11.09 -18.22 -1.06
C THR A 21 -9.65 -18.08 -1.53
N VAL A 22 -9.29 -16.89 -2.01
CA VAL A 22 -7.92 -16.50 -2.34
C VAL A 22 -7.42 -15.51 -1.27
N ARG A 23 -6.20 -15.72 -0.77
CA ARG A 23 -5.53 -14.79 0.15
C ARG A 23 -4.24 -14.29 -0.48
N TYR A 24 -4.08 -12.97 -0.56
CA TYR A 24 -2.90 -12.32 -1.12
C TYR A 24 -2.60 -11.04 -0.33
N LEU A 25 -1.37 -10.90 0.18
CA LEU A 25 -0.89 -9.74 0.96
C LEU A 25 -1.84 -9.31 2.10
N GLY A 26 -2.40 -10.27 2.84
CA GLY A 26 -3.33 -10.02 3.95
C GLY A 26 -4.77 -9.68 3.53
N LYS A 27 -5.04 -9.47 2.24
CA LYS A 27 -6.40 -9.28 1.70
C LYS A 27 -7.02 -10.64 1.34
N ARG A 28 -8.33 -10.77 1.56
CA ARG A 28 -9.12 -11.98 1.26
C ARG A 28 -10.11 -11.69 0.14
N TYR A 29 -10.09 -12.53 -0.90
CA TYR A 29 -11.04 -12.49 -2.01
C TYR A 29 -11.82 -13.80 -2.04
N THR A 30 -13.14 -13.73 -2.18
CA THR A 30 -13.98 -14.93 -2.23
C THR A 30 -14.94 -14.87 -3.42
N PRO A 31 -14.48 -15.20 -4.64
CA PRO A 31 -15.40 -15.44 -5.75
C PRO A 31 -16.34 -16.62 -5.44
N THR A 32 -17.62 -16.43 -5.74
CA THR A 32 -18.67 -17.46 -5.73
C THR A 32 -19.21 -17.57 -7.16
N ARG A 33 -19.27 -18.78 -7.73
CA ARG A 33 -19.75 -19.07 -9.10
C ARG A 33 -20.46 -20.41 -9.15
N ASP A 34 -21.27 -20.63 -10.19
CA ASP A 34 -22.10 -21.84 -10.32
C ASP A 34 -21.30 -23.06 -10.80
N THR A 35 -20.19 -22.84 -11.52
CA THR A 35 -19.30 -23.90 -12.02
C THR A 35 -17.93 -23.88 -11.31
N ALA A 36 -17.39 -25.05 -10.98
CA ALA A 36 -16.06 -25.19 -10.38
C ALA A 36 -14.95 -24.57 -11.25
N SER A 37 -14.94 -24.88 -12.54
CA SER A 37 -13.96 -24.40 -13.53
C SER A 37 -13.97 -22.86 -13.64
N GLU A 38 -15.15 -22.25 -13.66
CA GLU A 38 -15.28 -20.79 -13.69
C GLU A 38 -14.75 -20.14 -12.42
N CYS A 39 -14.98 -20.78 -11.26
CA CYS A 39 -14.45 -20.31 -9.99
C CYS A 39 -12.92 -20.36 -9.97
N GLU A 40 -12.33 -21.44 -10.50
CA GLU A 40 -10.88 -21.62 -10.62
C GLU A 40 -10.26 -20.59 -11.56
N GLN A 41 -10.85 -20.39 -12.75
CA GLN A 41 -10.40 -19.36 -13.70
C GLN A 41 -10.50 -17.95 -13.11
N CYS A 42 -11.58 -17.67 -12.40
CA CYS A 42 -11.77 -16.38 -11.74
C CYS A 42 -10.73 -16.14 -10.63
N ALA A 43 -10.44 -17.17 -9.82
CA ALA A 43 -9.40 -17.11 -8.81
C ALA A 43 -8.01 -16.91 -9.41
N ALA A 44 -7.67 -17.63 -10.49
CA ALA A 44 -6.41 -17.50 -11.21
C ALA A 44 -6.25 -16.11 -11.82
N LYS A 45 -7.28 -15.59 -12.50
CA LYS A 45 -7.28 -14.24 -13.06
C LYS A 45 -7.08 -13.18 -11.97
N LYS A 46 -7.78 -13.31 -10.83
CA LYS A 46 -7.66 -12.35 -9.73
C LYS A 46 -6.26 -12.36 -9.10
N LEU A 47 -5.61 -13.53 -9.02
CA LEU A 47 -4.22 -13.62 -8.57
C LEU A 47 -3.26 -12.86 -9.51
N LEU A 48 -3.41 -13.03 -10.82
CA LEU A 48 -2.58 -12.33 -11.81
C LEU A 48 -2.77 -10.81 -11.75
N GLU A 49 -4.02 -10.35 -11.63
CA GLU A 49 -4.33 -8.92 -11.42
C GLU A 49 -3.60 -8.38 -10.18
N LEU A 50 -3.71 -9.06 -9.04
CA LEU A 50 -3.10 -8.63 -7.78
C LEU A 50 -1.56 -8.66 -7.83
N GLN A 51 -0.97 -9.58 -8.58
CA GLN A 51 0.47 -9.62 -8.81
C GLN A 51 0.94 -8.44 -9.66
N SER A 52 0.19 -8.11 -10.73
CA SER A 52 0.50 -6.97 -11.60
C SER A 52 0.36 -5.62 -10.89
N GLU A 53 -0.65 -5.47 -10.05
CA GLU A 53 -0.91 -4.26 -9.26
C GLU A 53 0.20 -4.02 -8.22
N TYR A 54 0.79 -5.09 -7.67
CA TYR A 54 1.92 -4.98 -6.74
C TYR A 54 3.28 -4.80 -7.44
N ALA A 55 3.40 -5.22 -8.70
CA ALA A 55 4.62 -5.05 -9.49
C ALA A 55 4.90 -3.57 -9.82
N ASN A 56 3.90 -2.70 -9.67
CA ASN A 56 4.04 -1.26 -9.78
C ASN A 56 3.89 -0.67 -8.36
N PRO A 57 4.94 -0.67 -7.52
CA PRO A 57 4.86 -0.03 -6.23
C PRO A 57 4.51 1.44 -6.49
N GLU A 58 3.33 1.88 -6.03
CA GLU A 58 3.08 3.32 -5.85
C GLU A 58 4.34 3.89 -5.17
N PRO A 59 4.88 5.03 -5.66
CA PRO A 59 6.07 5.60 -5.05
C PRO A 59 5.80 5.73 -3.56
N GLU A 60 6.58 5.00 -2.78
CA GLU A 60 6.44 4.90 -1.34
C GLU A 60 6.37 6.34 -0.81
N LYS A 61 5.24 6.69 -0.19
CA LYS A 61 5.01 8.07 0.24
C LYS A 61 6.16 8.47 1.15
N ILE A 62 6.95 9.44 0.71
CA ILE A 62 8.15 9.86 1.43
C ILE A 62 7.70 10.37 2.80
N HIS A 63 7.98 9.58 3.84
CA HIS A 63 7.72 9.93 5.23
C HIS A 63 8.80 10.90 5.72
N ILE A 64 8.78 12.12 5.21
CA ILE A 64 9.65 13.20 5.65
C ILE A 64 8.87 14.14 6.58
N SER A 65 9.46 14.49 7.72
CA SER A 65 8.86 15.46 8.62
C SER A 65 8.93 16.87 8.01
N PHE A 66 7.98 17.72 8.38
CA PHE A 66 8.02 19.13 7.97
C PHE A 66 9.32 19.81 8.39
N TYR A 67 9.85 19.44 9.56
CA TYR A 67 11.13 19.93 10.06
C TYR A 67 12.28 19.56 9.11
N ALA A 68 12.38 18.30 8.69
CA ALA A 68 13.44 17.84 7.79
C ALA A 68 13.39 18.52 6.41
N LEU A 69 12.19 18.72 5.85
CA LEU A 69 12.02 19.50 4.61
C LEU A 69 12.50 20.94 4.77
N PHE A 70 12.14 21.58 5.88
CA PHE A 70 12.47 22.98 6.11
C PHE A 70 13.96 23.19 6.41
N GLU A 71 14.60 22.21 7.07
CA GLU A 71 16.06 22.17 7.24
C GLU A 71 16.79 22.04 5.89
N GLN A 72 16.33 21.15 5.01
CA GLN A 72 16.89 21.00 3.66
C GLN A 72 16.75 22.30 2.85
N TYR A 73 15.58 22.92 2.87
CA TYR A 73 15.35 24.23 2.22
C TYR A 73 16.34 25.30 2.71
N TYR A 74 16.60 25.35 4.02
CA TYR A 74 17.56 26.31 4.57
C TYR A 74 18.99 26.09 4.04
N GLN A 75 19.42 24.83 3.95
CA GLN A 75 20.76 24.49 3.47
C GLN A 75 20.98 24.82 1.99
N GLU A 76 19.97 24.58 1.15
CA GLU A 76 20.08 24.79 -0.29
C GLU A 76 19.91 26.27 -0.68
N GLU A 77 18.81 26.89 -0.22
CA GLU A 77 18.37 28.20 -0.71
C GLU A 77 18.21 29.23 0.41
N GLY A 78 17.62 28.85 1.54
CA GLY A 78 17.29 29.78 2.62
C GLY A 78 18.50 30.52 3.21
N ARG A 79 19.69 29.90 3.24
CA ARG A 79 20.93 30.53 3.72
C ARG A 79 21.45 31.66 2.82
N LYS A 80 21.07 31.69 1.54
CA LYS A 80 21.50 32.71 0.56
C LYS A 80 20.61 33.95 0.61
N MET A 81 19.41 33.83 1.20
CA MET A 81 18.42 34.90 1.25
C MET A 81 18.70 35.89 2.39
N LYS A 82 18.25 37.14 2.21
CA LYS A 82 18.33 38.18 3.25
C LYS A 82 17.55 37.80 4.53
N SER A 83 16.56 36.93 4.40
CA SER A 83 15.74 36.38 5.48
C SER A 83 16.39 35.20 6.23
N ALA A 84 17.63 34.82 5.92
CA ALA A 84 18.30 33.66 6.53
C ALA A 84 18.22 33.63 8.07
N ARG A 85 18.37 34.79 8.73
CA ARG A 85 18.27 34.90 10.20
C ARG A 85 16.88 34.54 10.73
N LEU A 86 15.83 35.00 10.03
CA LEU A 86 14.44 34.67 10.37
C LEU A 86 14.17 33.18 10.17
N ILE A 87 14.65 32.61 9.07
CA ILE A 87 14.47 31.18 8.75
C ILE A 87 15.10 30.30 9.84
N VAL A 88 16.31 30.63 10.31
CA VAL A 88 16.96 29.93 11.43
C VAL A 88 16.16 30.04 12.73
N GLN A 89 15.57 31.20 13.00
CA GLN A 89 14.76 31.41 14.21
C GLN A 89 13.49 30.55 14.18
N ILE A 90 12.85 30.46 13.01
CA ILE A 90 11.69 29.59 12.79
C ILE A 90 12.09 28.11 12.97
N LEU A 91 13.23 27.69 12.41
CA LEU A 91 13.80 26.34 12.58
C LEU A 91 13.98 25.96 14.05
N LYS A 92 14.54 26.88 14.85
CA LYS A 92 14.71 26.69 16.30
C LYS A 92 13.38 26.56 17.05
N CYS A 93 12.36 27.32 16.65
CA CYS A 93 11.02 27.23 17.24
C CYS A 93 10.33 25.91 16.88
N LEU A 94 10.50 25.42 15.64
CA LEU A 94 9.93 24.15 15.20
C LEU A 94 10.53 22.96 15.96
N LYS A 95 11.85 22.94 16.18
CA LYS A 95 12.52 21.87 16.94
C LYS A 95 12.06 21.73 18.40
N LYS A 96 11.54 22.80 19.01
CA LYS A 96 11.06 22.77 20.41
C LYS A 96 9.64 22.24 20.58
N LYS A 97 8.89 22.10 19.49
CA LYS A 97 7.48 21.67 19.50
C LYS A 97 7.30 20.19 19.19
N GLU A 98 8.36 19.52 18.72
CA GLU A 98 8.42 18.05 18.56
C GLU A 98 8.77 17.36 19.88
#